data_AF-Q29QY3-F1
#
_entry.id   AF-Q29QY3-F1
#
_cell.length_a   1.000
_cell.length_b   1.000
_cell.length_c   1.000
_cell.angle_alpha   90.00
_cell.angle_beta   90.00
_cell.angle_gamma   90.00
#
_symmetry.space_group_name_H-M   'P 1'
#
loop_
_entity.id
_entity.type
_entity.pdbx_description
1 polymer ?
#
loop_
_entity_poly.entity_id
_entity_poly.type
_entity_poly.pdbx_seq_one_letter_code
_entity_poly.pdbx_strand_id
1 'polypeptide(L)'
;MSAPQINNSRPSRPRRRASAPTQRARSATITMRTAASPRPRPSPSRPKIPSSSSDFSKAIDEIFNTFSRPLANPTFLVTIVLTLGIFLTHDFYSKEGVLFDWLSNYDNSFTTWVGQNAFKFAGLIIFIPAVIDIPKKNQVMLACLAFLWVMFVPESTVLEYAIQALALHTYFRVKTDNARFVVVLIVVVSYFLGFLSLGGNK
;
A
#
# COMPACT_ATOMS: atom_id res chain seq x y z
N MET A 1 -4.02 -63.04 2.86
CA MET A 1 -3.94 -63.62 1.50
C MET A 1 -4.41 -62.56 0.53
N SER A 2 -3.71 -62.07 -0.48
CA SER A 2 -2.31 -62.14 -0.91
C SER A 2 -2.13 -60.93 -1.83
N ALA A 3 -1.10 -60.13 -1.62
CA ALA A 3 -0.75 -59.01 -2.51
C ALA A 3 0.05 -59.55 -3.71
N PRO A 4 -0.17 -59.06 -4.94
CA PRO A 4 0.73 -59.34 -6.05
C PRO A 4 1.79 -58.24 -6.20
N GLN A 5 3.05 -58.66 -6.03
CA GLN A 5 4.25 -57.99 -6.53
C GLN A 5 4.30 -58.03 -8.07
N ILE A 6 4.70 -56.93 -8.72
CA ILE A 6 5.26 -56.90 -10.09
C ILE A 6 6.35 -55.82 -10.10
N ASN A 7 7.61 -56.18 -9.83
CA ASN A 7 8.68 -56.58 -10.75
C ASN A 7 9.33 -55.40 -11.52
N ASN A 8 10.49 -54.99 -10.99
CA ASN A 8 11.45 -54.06 -11.56
C ASN A 8 12.29 -54.74 -12.64
N SER A 9 12.28 -54.25 -13.88
CA SER A 9 13.43 -54.44 -14.79
C SER A 9 13.40 -53.43 -15.95
N ARG A 10 14.31 -52.45 -15.95
CA ARG A 10 14.75 -51.80 -17.19
C ARG A 10 16.20 -51.29 -17.12
N PRO A 11 16.89 -51.24 -18.27
CA PRO A 11 18.24 -51.78 -18.38
C PRO A 11 19.32 -50.70 -18.42
N SER A 12 20.50 -51.14 -17.99
CA SER A 12 21.82 -50.53 -18.14
C SER A 12 22.10 -50.03 -19.56
N ARG A 13 22.37 -48.73 -19.70
CA ARG A 13 22.88 -48.12 -20.94
C ARG A 13 24.36 -48.48 -21.16
N PRO A 14 24.76 -48.81 -22.41
CA PRO A 14 26.15 -49.12 -22.72
C PRO A 14 27.01 -47.86 -22.89
N ARG A 15 28.19 -47.97 -22.28
CA ARG A 15 29.38 -47.12 -22.34
C ARG A 15 29.91 -47.05 -23.78
N ARG A 16 29.82 -45.90 -24.45
CA ARG A 16 30.39 -45.72 -25.80
C ARG A 16 31.68 -44.88 -25.77
N ARG A 17 32.75 -45.63 -26.03
CA ARG A 17 34.13 -45.32 -26.44
C ARG A 17 34.51 -43.87 -26.72
N ALA A 18 35.62 -43.51 -26.08
CA ALA A 18 36.53 -42.44 -26.47
C ALA A 18 37.17 -42.71 -27.84
N SER A 19 37.35 -41.63 -28.61
CA SER A 19 38.18 -41.57 -29.81
C SER A 19 39.26 -40.51 -29.57
N ALA A 20 40.51 -40.93 -29.74
CA ALA A 20 41.73 -40.14 -29.57
C ALA A 20 41.90 -39.08 -30.69
N PRO A 21 42.88 -38.16 -30.56
CA PRO A 21 42.86 -36.84 -31.19
C PRO A 21 43.57 -36.80 -32.56
N THR A 22 43.00 -36.04 -33.49
CA THR A 22 43.69 -35.68 -34.74
C THR A 22 44.41 -34.35 -34.54
N GLN A 23 45.73 -34.42 -34.35
CA GLN A 23 46.64 -33.28 -34.47
C GLN A 23 46.54 -32.70 -35.88
N ARG A 24 46.00 -31.49 -36.00
CA ARG A 24 46.16 -30.67 -37.21
C ARG A 24 47.05 -29.50 -36.86
N ALA A 25 48.32 -29.62 -37.22
CA ALA A 25 49.29 -28.53 -37.22
C ALA A 25 48.68 -27.34 -37.99
N ARG A 26 48.44 -26.24 -37.27
CA ARG A 26 48.13 -24.94 -37.85
C ARG A 26 49.31 -24.03 -37.56
N SER A 27 49.98 -23.62 -38.63
CA SER A 27 51.01 -22.61 -38.67
C SER A 27 50.57 -21.37 -37.90
N ALA A 28 51.32 -21.02 -36.86
CA ALA A 28 51.13 -19.78 -36.13
C ALA A 28 51.79 -18.65 -36.93
N THR A 29 50.97 -17.82 -37.56
CA THR A 29 51.39 -16.50 -38.04
C THR A 29 51.64 -15.62 -36.81
N ILE A 30 52.90 -15.22 -36.60
CA ILE A 30 53.31 -14.32 -35.54
C ILE A 30 52.83 -12.92 -35.91
N THR A 31 51.68 -12.51 -35.38
CA THR A 31 51.25 -11.10 -35.38
C THR A 31 51.98 -10.38 -34.26
N MET A 32 52.88 -9.46 -34.61
CA MET A 32 53.52 -8.55 -33.66
C MET A 32 52.44 -7.77 -32.90
N ARG A 33 52.40 -7.97 -31.59
CA ARG A 33 51.46 -7.33 -30.67
C ARG A 33 52.00 -5.94 -30.34
N THR A 34 51.48 -4.90 -31.00
CA THR A 34 51.72 -3.51 -30.62
C THR A 34 51.22 -3.31 -29.19
N ALA A 35 52.09 -2.84 -28.29
CA ALA A 35 51.76 -2.60 -26.89
C ALA A 35 50.61 -1.58 -26.78
N ALA A 36 49.50 -2.00 -26.18
CA ALA A 36 48.37 -1.14 -25.90
C ALA A 36 48.73 -0.17 -24.76
N SER A 37 48.51 1.13 -25.00
CA SER A 37 48.70 2.21 -24.03
C SER A 37 47.83 2.01 -22.77
N PRO A 38 48.28 2.39 -21.55
CA PRO A 38 47.53 2.19 -20.32
C PRO A 38 46.22 2.96 -20.34
N ARG A 39 45.11 2.25 -20.10
CA ARG A 39 43.76 2.82 -20.01
C ARG A 39 43.65 3.76 -18.79
N PRO A 40 43.10 4.97 -18.92
CA PRO A 40 42.93 5.89 -17.80
C PRO A 40 42.04 5.27 -16.72
N ARG A 41 42.51 5.31 -15.47
CA ARG A 41 41.76 4.81 -14.30
C ARG A 41 40.58 5.75 -14.04
N PRO A 42 39.32 5.27 -13.97
CA PRO A 42 38.19 6.11 -13.63
C PRO A 42 38.38 6.67 -12.22
N SER A 43 38.33 7.99 -12.10
CA SER A 43 38.36 8.70 -10.81
C SER A 43 37.11 8.35 -9.99
N PRO A 44 37.24 8.17 -8.66
CA PRO A 44 36.10 7.86 -7.81
C PRO A 44 35.10 9.01 -7.83
N SER A 45 33.87 8.71 -8.21
CA SER A 45 32.75 9.65 -8.19
C SER A 45 32.52 10.13 -6.76
N ARG A 46 32.70 11.43 -6.53
CA ARG A 46 32.45 12.09 -5.26
C ARG A 46 30.99 11.82 -4.83
N PRO A 47 30.72 11.37 -3.59
CA PRO A 47 29.36 11.16 -3.11
C PRO A 47 28.59 12.49 -3.16
N LYS A 48 27.51 12.55 -3.95
CA LYS A 48 26.56 13.66 -3.89
C LYS A 48 25.85 13.58 -2.54
N ILE A 49 26.17 14.51 -1.65
CA ILE A 49 25.43 14.72 -0.41
C ILE A 49 24.00 15.10 -0.80
N PRO A 50 22.96 14.36 -0.38
CA PRO A 50 21.58 14.67 -0.74
C PRO A 50 21.16 15.98 -0.04
N SER A 51 20.67 16.93 -0.84
CA SER A 51 20.13 18.21 -0.37
C SER A 51 18.70 18.00 0.17
N SER A 52 18.59 17.84 1.49
CA SER A 52 17.35 17.43 2.19
C SER A 52 16.16 18.39 2.00
N SER A 53 16.40 19.68 1.77
CA SER A 53 15.31 20.65 1.53
C SER A 53 14.58 20.39 0.21
N SER A 54 15.28 19.86 -0.81
CA SER A 54 14.66 19.51 -2.09
C SER A 54 13.81 18.25 -2.01
N ASP A 55 14.05 17.40 -1.02
CA ASP A 55 13.40 16.10 -0.91
C ASP A 55 12.05 16.21 -0.17
N PHE A 56 11.91 17.16 0.75
CA PHE A 56 10.63 17.44 1.41
C PHE A 56 9.61 18.07 0.46
N SER A 57 9.99 19.11 -0.29
CA SER A 57 9.07 19.73 -1.25
C SER A 57 8.61 18.71 -2.31
N LYS A 58 9.52 17.87 -2.80
CA LYS A 58 9.16 16.77 -3.71
C LYS A 58 8.21 15.76 -3.08
N ALA A 59 8.39 15.44 -1.79
CA ALA A 59 7.49 14.55 -1.08
C ALA A 59 6.08 15.15 -0.96
N ILE A 60 5.98 16.45 -0.67
CA ILE A 60 4.71 17.17 -0.62
C ILE A 60 4.05 17.22 -2.01
N ASP A 61 4.81 17.56 -3.05
CA ASP A 61 4.30 17.57 -4.43
C ASP A 61 3.84 16.18 -4.88
N GLU A 62 4.52 15.11 -4.47
CA GLU A 62 4.12 13.73 -4.73
C GLU A 62 2.80 13.41 -4.03
N ILE A 63 2.62 13.83 -2.78
CA ILE A 63 1.38 13.67 -2.02
C ILE A 63 0.23 14.39 -2.72
N PHE A 64 0.38 15.66 -3.08
CA PHE A 64 -0.66 16.43 -3.78
C PHE A 64 -1.01 15.84 -5.15
N ASN A 65 -0.02 15.46 -5.95
CA ASN A 65 -0.25 14.79 -7.23
C ASN A 65 -0.89 13.40 -7.07
N THR A 66 -0.66 12.76 -5.93
CA THR A 66 -1.25 11.48 -5.58
C THR A 66 -2.72 11.61 -5.19
N PHE A 67 -3.11 12.74 -4.60
CA PHE A 67 -4.51 13.09 -4.30
C PHE A 67 -5.34 13.49 -5.50
N SER A 68 -4.74 14.09 -6.52
CA SER A 68 -5.48 14.54 -7.71
C SER A 68 -5.81 13.40 -8.67
N ARG A 69 -4.93 12.39 -8.78
CA ARG A 69 -5.13 11.22 -9.67
C ARG A 69 -6.41 10.40 -9.42
N PRO A 70 -6.81 10.07 -8.18
CA PRO A 70 -8.04 9.37 -7.88
C PRO A 70 -9.30 10.13 -8.32
N LEU A 71 -9.27 11.46 -8.39
CA LEU A 71 -10.43 12.26 -8.86
C LEU A 71 -10.77 11.98 -10.33
N ALA A 72 -9.85 11.40 -11.11
CA ALA A 72 -10.13 10.94 -12.46
C ALA A 72 -10.82 9.57 -12.51
N ASN A 73 -10.85 8.82 -11.39
CA ASN A 73 -11.50 7.51 -11.32
C ASN A 73 -13.00 7.69 -10.99
N PRO A 74 -13.94 7.32 -11.88
CA PRO A 74 -15.36 7.54 -11.65
C PRO A 74 -15.88 6.77 -10.42
N THR A 75 -15.34 5.56 -10.17
CA THR A 75 -15.71 4.76 -8.99
C THR A 75 -15.31 5.44 -7.68
N PHE A 76 -14.14 6.08 -7.64
CA PHE A 76 -13.69 6.83 -6.47
C PHE A 76 -14.56 8.07 -6.23
N LEU A 77 -14.91 8.80 -7.29
CA LEU A 77 -15.83 9.94 -7.19
C LEU A 77 -17.20 9.53 -6.66
N VAL A 78 -17.79 8.44 -7.18
CA VAL A 78 -19.10 7.96 -6.71
C VAL A 78 -19.05 7.61 -5.22
N THR A 79 -17.99 6.91 -4.77
CA THR A 79 -17.86 6.53 -3.35
C THR A 79 -17.62 7.74 -2.44
N ILE A 80 -16.87 8.75 -2.89
CA ILE A 80 -16.74 10.02 -2.17
C ILE A 80 -18.07 10.75 -2.10
N VAL A 81 -18.78 10.90 -3.23
CA VAL A 81 -20.06 11.63 -3.28
C VAL A 81 -21.10 10.93 -2.40
N LEU A 82 -21.15 9.60 -2.42
CA LEU A 82 -22.03 8.83 -1.56
C LEU A 82 -21.68 9.03 -0.08
N THR A 83 -20.40 8.95 0.26
CA THR A 83 -19.91 9.18 1.62
C THR A 83 -20.28 10.58 2.08
N LEU A 84 -19.93 11.61 1.31
CA LEU A 84 -20.22 13.01 1.61
C LEU A 84 -21.72 13.27 1.71
N GLY A 85 -22.52 12.66 0.83
CA GLY A 85 -23.98 12.75 0.85
C GLY A 85 -24.57 12.20 2.14
N ILE A 86 -24.05 11.07 2.64
CA ILE A 86 -24.42 10.56 3.97
C ILE A 86 -24.04 11.58 5.04
N PHE A 87 -22.81 12.10 5.06
CA PHE A 87 -22.39 13.09 6.07
C PHE A 87 -23.16 14.41 6.03
N LEU A 88 -23.61 14.87 4.87
CA LEU A 88 -24.42 16.09 4.74
C LEU A 88 -25.87 15.88 5.19
N THR A 89 -26.37 14.65 5.12
CA THR A 89 -27.75 14.31 5.49
C THR A 89 -27.87 13.75 6.91
N HIS A 90 -26.73 13.60 7.62
CA HIS A 90 -26.66 12.95 8.92
C HIS A 90 -25.95 13.80 9.95
N ASP A 91 -26.60 13.95 11.09
CA ASP A 91 -25.93 14.43 12.29
C ASP A 91 -25.60 13.24 13.20
N PHE A 92 -24.32 12.87 13.22
CA PHE A 92 -23.81 11.79 14.08
C PHE A 92 -23.76 12.17 15.57
N TYR A 93 -23.81 13.46 15.92
CA TYR A 93 -23.91 13.91 17.31
C TYR A 93 -25.33 13.73 17.84
N SER A 94 -26.31 14.19 17.06
CA SER A 94 -27.73 14.14 17.44
C SER A 94 -28.38 12.78 17.16
N LYS A 95 -27.70 11.89 16.41
CA LYS A 95 -28.23 10.60 15.90
C LYS A 95 -29.49 10.78 15.05
N GLU A 96 -29.54 11.88 14.33
CA GLU A 96 -30.66 12.26 13.47
C GLU A 96 -30.23 12.17 12.00
N GLY A 97 -31.16 11.75 11.15
CA GLY A 97 -30.97 11.70 9.71
C GLY A 97 -31.57 10.46 9.06
N VAL A 98 -31.65 10.52 7.73
CA VAL A 98 -32.33 9.56 6.85
C VAL A 98 -31.92 8.08 7.08
N LEU A 99 -30.68 7.84 7.44
CA LEU A 99 -30.04 6.55 7.70
C LEU A 99 -30.41 6.04 9.09
N PHE A 100 -30.47 6.88 10.13
CA PHE A 100 -30.96 6.46 11.45
C PHE A 100 -32.46 6.23 11.44
N ASP A 101 -33.21 7.08 10.73
CA ASP A 101 -34.64 6.87 10.49
C ASP A 101 -34.87 5.57 9.72
N TRP A 102 -34.10 5.32 8.66
CA TRP A 102 -34.17 4.07 7.92
C TRP A 102 -33.77 2.86 8.77
N LEU A 103 -32.71 2.97 9.59
CA LEU A 103 -32.28 1.91 10.51
C LEU A 103 -33.31 1.62 11.61
N SER A 104 -34.02 2.64 12.09
CA SER A 104 -35.03 2.49 13.15
C SER A 104 -36.21 1.61 12.72
N ASN A 105 -36.43 1.45 11.42
CA ASN A 105 -37.46 0.54 10.89
C ASN A 105 -37.07 -0.93 11.02
N TYR A 106 -35.83 -1.25 11.41
CA TYR A 106 -35.34 -2.61 11.55
C TYR A 106 -34.83 -2.85 12.97
N ASP A 107 -35.43 -3.83 13.65
CA ASP A 107 -34.97 -4.28 14.96
C ASP A 107 -34.01 -5.47 14.81
N ASN A 108 -32.74 -5.17 14.52
CA ASN A 108 -31.69 -6.16 14.35
C ASN A 108 -30.48 -5.77 15.20
N SER A 109 -29.69 -6.75 15.67
CA SER A 109 -28.48 -6.47 16.47
C SER A 109 -27.50 -5.50 15.80
N PHE A 110 -27.50 -5.46 14.47
CA PHE A 110 -26.70 -4.52 13.69
C PHE A 110 -27.19 -3.07 13.85
N THR A 111 -28.51 -2.82 13.80
CA THR A 111 -29.04 -1.46 13.90
C THR A 111 -28.84 -0.89 15.30
N THR A 112 -29.00 -1.73 16.32
CA THR A 112 -28.66 -1.38 17.71
C THR A 112 -27.18 -1.05 17.85
N TRP A 113 -26.28 -1.85 17.24
CA TRP A 113 -24.85 -1.60 17.29
C TRP A 113 -24.46 -0.28 16.60
N VAL A 114 -25.04 0.00 15.43
CA VAL A 114 -24.81 1.26 14.70
C VAL A 114 -25.31 2.46 15.52
N GLY A 115 -26.48 2.36 16.14
CA GLY A 115 -27.02 3.42 17.00
C GLY A 115 -26.18 3.68 18.27
N GLN A 116 -25.57 2.65 18.83
CA GLN A 116 -24.66 2.76 19.97
C GLN A 116 -23.28 3.28 19.58
N ASN A 117 -22.80 2.93 18.37
CA ASN A 117 -21.45 3.22 17.89
C ASN A 117 -21.47 4.13 16.65
N ALA A 118 -22.32 5.15 16.64
CA ALA A 118 -22.55 6.03 15.50
C ALA A 118 -21.24 6.59 14.90
N PHE A 119 -20.32 7.06 15.75
CA PHE A 119 -19.02 7.59 15.30
C PHE A 119 -18.11 6.52 14.70
N LYS A 120 -18.12 5.29 15.22
CA LYS A 120 -17.34 4.18 14.62
C LYS A 120 -17.92 3.77 13.28
N PHE A 121 -19.25 3.73 13.17
CA PHE A 121 -19.91 3.47 11.90
C PHE A 121 -19.61 4.56 10.87
N ALA A 122 -19.65 5.82 11.27
CA ALA A 122 -19.22 6.95 10.44
C ALA A 122 -17.77 6.79 9.97
N GLY A 123 -16.85 6.45 10.88
CA GLY A 123 -15.46 6.16 10.56
C GLY A 123 -15.33 5.07 9.49
N LEU A 124 -16.04 3.95 9.66
CA LEU A 124 -16.05 2.86 8.66
C LEU A 124 -16.49 3.35 7.27
N ILE A 125 -17.53 4.17 7.18
CA ILE A 125 -18.01 4.73 5.91
C ILE A 125 -16.91 5.58 5.26
N ILE A 126 -16.20 6.41 6.04
CA ILE A 126 -15.13 7.26 5.53
C ILE A 126 -13.95 6.44 4.96
N PHE A 127 -13.69 5.26 5.51
CA PHE A 127 -12.65 4.37 4.99
C PHE A 127 -13.04 3.66 3.69
N ILE A 128 -14.32 3.56 3.33
CA ILE A 128 -14.78 2.88 2.10
C ILE A 128 -14.10 3.44 0.83
N PRO A 129 -14.15 4.75 0.52
CA PRO A 129 -13.49 5.28 -0.67
C PRO A 129 -11.97 5.06 -0.66
N ALA A 130 -11.34 5.17 0.52
CA ALA A 130 -9.91 4.94 0.68
C ALA A 130 -9.51 3.48 0.37
N VAL A 131 -10.33 2.51 0.80
CA VAL A 131 -10.10 1.08 0.56
C VAL A 131 -10.36 0.71 -0.90
N ILE A 132 -11.39 1.28 -1.52
CA ILE A 132 -11.78 0.94 -2.91
C ILE A 132 -10.76 1.42 -3.94
N ASP A 133 -10.04 2.52 -3.69
CA ASP A 133 -9.03 3.05 -4.62
C ASP A 133 -7.71 2.24 -4.63
N ILE A 134 -7.57 1.24 -3.77
CA ILE A 134 -6.33 0.46 -3.60
C ILE A 134 -6.36 -0.83 -4.43
N PRO A 135 -5.20 -1.35 -4.91
CA PRO A 135 -5.17 -2.57 -5.70
C PRO A 135 -5.88 -3.75 -5.01
N LYS A 136 -6.71 -4.48 -5.77
CA LYS A 136 -7.57 -5.59 -5.28
C LYS A 136 -6.84 -6.62 -4.42
N LYS A 137 -5.55 -6.86 -4.70
CA LYS A 137 -4.69 -7.80 -3.96
C LYS A 137 -4.57 -7.42 -2.46
N ASN A 138 -4.53 -6.12 -2.16
CA ASN A 138 -4.32 -5.61 -0.80
C ASN A 138 -5.62 -5.07 -0.19
N GLN A 139 -6.67 -4.91 -1.00
CA GLN A 139 -7.94 -4.31 -0.60
C GLN A 139 -8.59 -5.03 0.58
N VAL A 140 -8.63 -6.36 0.58
CA VAL A 140 -9.24 -7.14 1.68
C VAL A 140 -8.43 -7.01 2.95
N MET A 141 -7.11 -7.16 2.87
CA MET A 141 -6.21 -6.97 4.01
C MET A 141 -6.40 -5.58 4.63
N LEU A 142 -6.50 -4.56 3.78
CA LEU A 142 -6.67 -3.19 4.24
C LEU A 142 -8.08 -2.90 4.77
N ALA A 143 -9.11 -3.49 4.19
CA ALA A 143 -10.47 -3.42 4.72
C ALA A 143 -10.53 -4.01 6.13
N CYS A 144 -9.89 -5.18 6.34
CA CYS A 144 -9.79 -5.79 7.66
C CYS A 144 -8.99 -4.90 8.62
N LEU A 145 -7.88 -4.32 8.17
CA LEU A 145 -7.05 -3.45 9.01
C LEU A 145 -7.80 -2.17 9.39
N ALA A 146 -8.51 -1.54 8.44
CA ALA A 146 -9.32 -0.35 8.67
C ALA A 146 -10.49 -0.66 9.62
N PHE A 147 -11.17 -1.79 9.42
CA PHE A 147 -12.22 -2.25 10.32
C PHE A 147 -11.69 -2.43 11.75
N LEU A 148 -10.58 -3.16 11.89
CA LEU A 148 -9.96 -3.44 13.17
C LEU A 148 -9.50 -2.13 13.82
N TRP A 149 -8.85 -1.24 13.06
CA TRP A 149 -8.44 0.08 13.51
C TRP A 149 -9.61 0.88 14.09
N VAL A 150 -10.72 1.01 13.35
CA VAL A 150 -11.90 1.76 13.81
C VAL A 150 -12.56 1.11 15.04
N MET A 151 -12.45 -0.21 15.21
CA MET A 151 -12.97 -0.88 16.41
C MET A 151 -12.10 -0.65 17.65
N PHE A 152 -10.78 -0.61 17.48
CA PHE A 152 -9.82 -0.47 18.58
C PHE A 152 -9.55 0.97 18.99
N VAL A 153 -9.64 1.93 18.07
CA VAL A 153 -9.42 3.34 18.39
C VAL A 153 -10.62 3.88 19.17
N PRO A 154 -10.42 4.40 20.39
CA PRO A 154 -11.50 4.99 21.19
C PRO A 154 -12.03 6.26 20.52
N GLU A 155 -13.30 6.57 20.81
CA GLU A 155 -14.15 7.61 20.21
C GLU A 155 -13.38 8.83 19.67
N SER A 156 -13.09 8.73 18.38
CA SER A 156 -12.41 9.75 17.60
C SER A 156 -13.46 10.54 16.81
N THR A 157 -13.23 11.84 16.62
CA THR A 157 -14.19 12.67 15.88
C THR A 157 -14.23 12.25 14.41
N VAL A 158 -15.34 12.56 13.72
CA VAL A 158 -15.48 12.30 12.26
C VAL A 158 -14.29 12.84 11.46
N LEU A 159 -13.79 14.02 11.84
CA LEU A 159 -12.67 14.68 11.19
C LEU A 159 -11.35 13.92 11.36
N GLU A 160 -11.09 13.36 12.54
CA GLU A 160 -9.91 12.53 12.78
C GLU A 160 -9.93 11.26 11.94
N TYR A 161 -11.09 10.59 11.83
CA TYR A 161 -11.24 9.44 10.93
C TYR A 161 -11.02 9.83 9.46
N ALA A 162 -11.47 11.02 9.04
CA ALA A 162 -11.23 11.52 7.70
C ALA A 162 -9.74 11.75 7.42
N ILE A 163 -9.02 12.37 8.34
CA ILE A 163 -7.56 12.56 8.22
C ILE A 163 -6.85 11.21 8.18
N GLN A 164 -7.24 10.25 9.03
CA GLN A 164 -6.64 8.92 9.05
C GLN A 164 -6.90 8.14 7.76
N ALA A 165 -8.14 8.17 7.24
CA ALA A 165 -8.47 7.54 5.97
C ALA A 165 -7.70 8.16 4.79
N LEU A 166 -7.58 9.49 4.79
CA LEU A 166 -6.80 10.25 3.81
C LEU A 166 -5.31 9.88 3.87
N ALA A 167 -4.74 9.79 5.07
CA ALA A 167 -3.36 9.39 5.27
C ALA A 167 -3.12 7.94 4.84
N LEU A 168 -4.03 7.02 5.19
CA LEU A 168 -3.94 5.62 4.77
C LEU A 168 -3.95 5.51 3.24
N HIS A 169 -4.87 6.20 2.58
CA HIS A 169 -4.96 6.27 1.12
C HIS A 169 -3.65 6.77 0.49
N THR A 170 -3.10 7.84 1.05
CA THR A 170 -1.85 8.46 0.55
C THR A 170 -0.65 7.54 0.75
N TYR A 171 -0.54 6.92 1.93
CA TYR A 171 0.58 6.05 2.30
C TYR A 171 0.77 4.89 1.30
N PHE A 172 -0.33 4.29 0.83
CA PHE A 172 -0.27 3.17 -0.11
C PHE A 172 -0.01 3.59 -1.56
N ARG A 173 -0.23 4.85 -1.92
CA ARG A 173 0.02 5.33 -3.29
C ARG A 173 1.38 5.99 -3.49
N VAL A 174 1.94 6.56 -2.43
CA VAL A 174 3.26 7.18 -2.46
C VAL A 174 4.33 6.12 -2.75
N LYS A 175 5.25 6.44 -3.66
CA LYS A 175 6.33 5.56 -4.10
C LYS A 175 7.61 5.76 -3.28
N THR A 176 7.85 6.98 -2.78
CA THR A 176 9.07 7.30 -2.06
C THR A 176 8.93 7.09 -0.55
N ASP A 177 9.95 6.50 0.08
CA ASP A 177 9.94 6.23 1.53
C ASP A 177 9.92 7.53 2.35
N ASN A 178 10.52 8.61 1.84
CA ASN A 178 10.47 9.93 2.45
C ASN A 178 9.02 10.47 2.54
N ALA A 179 8.23 10.34 1.47
CA ALA A 179 6.85 10.80 1.51
C ALA A 179 5.95 9.90 2.38
N ARG A 180 6.25 8.60 2.50
CA ARG A 180 5.60 7.73 3.51
C ARG A 180 5.86 8.20 4.92
N PHE A 181 7.11 8.58 5.22
CA PHE A 181 7.48 9.14 6.52
C PHE A 181 6.74 10.46 6.79
N VAL A 182 6.63 11.34 5.79
CA VAL A 182 5.85 12.59 5.91
C VAL A 182 4.38 12.31 6.21
N VAL A 183 3.75 11.32 5.56
CA VAL A 183 2.37 10.93 5.83
C VAL A 183 2.20 10.44 7.27
N VAL A 184 3.10 9.59 7.77
CA VAL A 184 3.08 9.13 9.16
C VAL A 184 3.27 10.31 10.11
N LEU A 185 4.19 11.23 9.82
CA LEU A 185 4.41 12.43 10.61
C LEU A 185 3.15 13.29 10.68
N ILE A 186 2.44 13.48 9.57
CA ILE A 186 1.17 14.21 9.53
C ILE A 186 0.14 13.54 10.45
N VAL A 187 -0.01 12.21 10.40
CA VAL A 187 -0.96 11.48 11.26
C VAL A 187 -0.61 11.66 12.74
N VAL A 188 0.67 11.54 13.09
CA VAL A 188 1.13 11.71 14.47
C VAL A 188 0.88 13.15 14.94
N VAL A 189 1.25 14.14 14.15
CA VAL A 189 1.03 15.56 14.46
C VAL A 189 -0.47 15.85 14.57
N SER A 190 -1.29 15.40 13.63
CA SER A 190 -2.76 15.53 13.69
C SER A 190 -3.36 14.85 14.91
N TYR A 191 -2.85 13.70 15.33
CA TYR A 191 -3.29 13.03 16.56
C TYR A 191 -2.95 13.86 17.80
N PHE A 192 -1.73 14.40 17.89
CA PHE A 192 -1.35 15.27 19.01
C PHE A 192 -2.11 16.60 19.00
N LEU A 193 -2.36 17.21 17.83
CA LEU A 193 -3.19 18.41 17.74
C LEU A 193 -4.66 18.12 18.07
N GLY A 194 -5.22 17.00 17.62
CA GLY A 194 -6.57 16.56 17.96
C GLY A 194 -6.71 16.31 19.45
N PHE A 195 -5.75 15.61 20.05
CA PHE A 195 -5.68 15.38 21.49
C PHE A 195 -5.53 16.69 22.29
N LEU A 196 -4.69 17.63 21.83
CA LEU A 196 -4.55 18.95 22.46
C LEU A 196 -5.83 19.79 22.31
N SER A 197 -6.52 19.70 21.17
CA SER A 197 -7.78 20.41 20.91
C SER A 197 -8.94 19.84 21.72
N LEU A 198 -8.98 18.53 21.98
CA LEU A 198 -9.97 17.90 22.87
C LEU A 198 -9.61 18.05 24.36
N GLY A 199 -8.33 18.17 24.69
CA GLY A 199 -7.86 18.44 26.06
C GLY A 199 -8.17 19.86 26.55
N GLY A 200 -8.44 20.80 25.64
CA GLY A 200 -8.76 22.19 25.95
C GLY A 200 -10.24 22.51 26.18
N ASN A 201 -11.15 21.59 25.82
CA ASN A 201 -12.61 21.76 25.97
C ASN A 201 -13.19 20.72 26.95
N LYS A 202 -12.57 20.57 28.12
CA LYS A 202 -13.23 20.00 29.30
C LYS A 202 -13.62 21.11 30.26
#